data_AF-M7T9R2-F1
#
_entry.id   AF-M7T9R2-F1
#
_cell.length_a   1.000
_cell.length_b   1.000
_cell.length_c   1.000
_cell.angle_alpha   90.00
_cell.angle_beta   90.00
_cell.angle_gamma   90.00
#
_symmetry.space_group_name_H-M   'P 1'
#
loop_
_entity.id
_entity.type
_entity.pdbx_description
1 polymer ?
#
loop_
_entity_poly.entity_id
_entity_poly.type
_entity_poly.pdbx_seq_one_letter_code
_entity_poly.pdbx_strand_id
1 'polypeptide(L)'
;MPNHSAQLRRNAKSKYKLTKRWPLAASRSRDAPTFRHLLESGRASNRRNTVFVDTFSKKDYEISELLRLVASHIQQNLVKIGKKFYRQKKGIPQGSVLSSTFCNYFYADLEVHVLSFLNSEDCLLLRLIDDFLLITTDKSKAARFVETMHRGVPEYGVAVNPRKTLVNFDLTIDQQPVPRVELGQGFPYCGTKINCETLDITRARDQVKASSIYNSLTVEFSRTPGQTFQRKVLNAFKIQSHLMFFDTALNSAETMLKNIHDAFVETATKMWAYVRCLPHPKQPAASLVIRTITKLVDVAFVILVSKARKLKHPGYTCDVRKSEVSWLAYNAFHKVLLRKQSRYGQLIGWLGVEIEKLGLLKDIRHGRVSHVDFVRKP
;
A
#
# COMPACT_ATOMS: atom_id res chain seq x y z
N MET A 1 8.34 15.28 -69.10
CA MET A 1 9.16 14.19 -68.53
C MET A 1 10.46 14.83 -68.07
N PRO A 2 10.75 15.01 -66.76
CA PRO A 2 10.76 13.96 -65.73
C PRO A 2 10.26 14.38 -64.32
N ASN A 3 10.26 13.38 -63.43
CA ASN A 3 10.35 13.39 -61.95
C ASN A 3 9.10 13.68 -61.08
N HIS A 4 8.19 12.70 -61.13
CA HIS A 4 7.49 12.17 -59.96
C HIS A 4 8.49 11.67 -58.88
N SER A 5 8.91 12.50 -57.93
CA SER A 5 9.57 12.02 -56.69
C SER A 5 9.86 13.13 -55.66
N ALA A 6 8.86 13.92 -55.27
CA ALA A 6 9.03 14.86 -54.14
C ALA A 6 7.78 15.03 -53.26
N GLN A 7 6.89 14.04 -53.23
CA GLN A 7 5.64 14.08 -52.45
C GLN A 7 5.61 13.01 -51.34
N LEU A 8 6.73 12.81 -50.63
CA LEU A 8 6.81 11.84 -49.52
C LEU A 8 7.72 12.32 -48.39
N ARG A 9 7.67 13.61 -48.01
CA ARG A 9 8.39 14.11 -46.82
C ARG A 9 7.66 15.22 -46.09
N ARG A 10 6.39 15.03 -45.70
CA ARG A 10 5.78 15.86 -44.65
C ARG A 10 4.91 15.01 -43.72
N ASN A 11 5.28 15.02 -42.45
CA ASN A 11 4.49 14.67 -41.26
C ASN A 11 4.29 13.19 -40.90
N ALA A 12 5.38 12.47 -40.66
CA ALA A 12 5.39 11.47 -39.59
C ALA A 12 5.88 12.15 -38.29
N LYS A 13 4.98 12.86 -37.58
CA LYS A 13 5.28 13.27 -36.20
C LYS A 13 5.44 12.00 -35.37
N SER A 14 6.69 11.69 -34.99
CA SER A 14 7.04 10.60 -34.08
C SER A 14 6.09 10.60 -32.88
N LYS A 15 5.35 9.50 -32.70
CA LYS A 15 4.47 9.22 -31.55
C LYS A 15 5.25 9.09 -30.23
N TYR A 16 6.57 9.21 -30.24
CA TYR A 16 7.42 9.02 -29.08
C TYR A 16 7.86 10.37 -28.51
N LYS A 17 7.22 10.80 -27.42
CA LYS A 17 7.69 11.92 -26.62
C LYS A 17 8.99 11.52 -25.93
N LEU A 18 10.13 12.06 -26.40
CA LEU A 18 11.41 11.91 -25.73
C LEU A 18 11.31 12.51 -24.31
N THR A 19 11.50 11.67 -23.30
CA THR A 19 11.54 12.09 -21.90
C THR A 19 12.97 12.03 -21.39
N LYS A 20 13.53 13.18 -20.99
CA LYS A 20 14.84 13.27 -20.34
C LYS A 20 14.66 13.18 -18.82
N ARG A 21 15.47 12.36 -18.14
CA ARG A 21 15.48 12.22 -16.68
C ARG A 21 16.90 12.29 -16.16
N TRP A 22 17.11 13.06 -15.10
CA TRP A 22 18.38 13.17 -14.39
C TRP A 22 18.28 12.48 -13.02
N PRO A 23 18.75 11.24 -12.89
CA PRO A 23 18.80 10.59 -11.59
C PRO A 23 19.96 11.17 -10.77
N LEU A 24 19.66 11.81 -9.64
CA LEU A 24 20.67 12.16 -8.65
C LEU A 24 21.05 10.91 -7.84
N ALA A 25 22.34 10.71 -7.62
CA ALA A 25 22.86 9.65 -6.78
C ALA A 25 24.09 10.17 -6.02
N ALA A 26 24.21 9.80 -4.76
CA ALA A 26 25.37 10.06 -3.93
C ALA A 26 25.97 8.72 -3.50
N SER A 27 27.30 8.66 -3.41
CA SER A 27 28.04 7.49 -2.94
C SER A 27 29.23 7.97 -2.12
N ARG A 28 29.77 7.10 -1.27
CA ARG A 28 31.07 7.36 -0.65
C ARG A 28 32.11 7.41 -1.77
N SER A 29 33.07 8.32 -1.67
CA SER A 29 34.10 8.52 -2.71
C SER A 29 34.86 7.21 -3.03
N ARG A 30 35.14 6.41 -1.99
CA ARG A 30 35.83 5.10 -2.10
C ARG A 30 34.97 3.97 -2.68
N ASP A 31 33.64 4.11 -2.62
CA ASP A 31 32.68 3.07 -3.03
C ASP A 31 31.92 3.48 -4.30
N ALA A 32 32.34 4.54 -5.00
CA ALA A 32 31.62 5.09 -6.14
C ALA A 32 31.64 4.09 -7.31
N PRO A 33 30.52 3.43 -7.64
CA PRO A 33 30.50 2.48 -8.73
C PRO A 33 30.73 3.21 -10.06
N THR A 34 31.46 2.58 -10.98
CA THR A 34 31.63 3.11 -12.33
C THR A 34 30.27 3.22 -13.03
N PHE A 35 30.15 4.14 -13.99
CA PHE A 35 28.93 4.30 -14.78
C PHE A 35 28.48 2.97 -15.41
N ARG A 36 29.43 2.16 -15.88
CA ARG A 36 29.17 0.83 -16.42
C ARG A 36 28.56 -0.11 -15.38
N HIS A 37 29.16 -0.21 -14.19
CA HIS A 37 28.64 -1.03 -13.10
C HIS A 37 27.23 -0.59 -12.67
N LEU A 38 26.94 0.71 -12.68
CA LEU A 38 25.61 1.24 -12.40
C LEU A 38 24.56 0.82 -13.43
N LEU A 39 24.93 0.69 -14.70
CA LEU A 39 24.04 0.21 -15.75
C LEU A 39 23.79 -1.30 -15.63
N GLU A 40 24.85 -2.07 -15.39
CA GLU A 40 24.83 -3.54 -15.28
C GLU A 40 24.09 -4.01 -14.00
N SER A 41 24.22 -3.27 -12.89
CA SER A 41 23.54 -3.55 -11.60
C SER A 41 22.02 -3.29 -11.58
N GLY A 42 21.40 -3.05 -12.74
CA GLY A 42 19.94 -3.05 -12.87
C GLY A 42 19.32 -1.74 -13.35
N ARG A 43 20.08 -0.64 -13.51
CA ARG A 43 19.51 0.62 -14.02
C ARG A 43 19.14 0.54 -15.50
N ALA A 44 19.87 -0.26 -16.28
CA ALA A 44 19.55 -0.54 -17.68
C ALA A 44 18.59 -1.73 -17.85
N SER A 45 18.57 -2.66 -16.89
CA SER A 45 17.74 -3.87 -16.95
C SER A 45 16.27 -3.51 -17.11
N ASN A 46 15.63 -4.04 -18.15
CA ASN A 46 14.25 -3.78 -18.57
C ASN A 46 13.94 -2.40 -19.19
N ARG A 47 14.95 -1.59 -19.55
CA ARG A 47 14.76 -0.31 -20.28
C ARG A 47 14.96 -0.52 -21.78
N ARG A 48 13.89 -0.42 -22.58
CA ARG A 48 13.97 -0.42 -24.05
C ARG A 48 14.02 1.03 -24.57
N ASN A 49 14.69 1.26 -25.71
CA ASN A 49 14.74 2.55 -26.39
C ASN A 49 15.22 3.70 -25.48
N THR A 50 16.21 3.44 -24.63
CA THR A 50 16.74 4.41 -23.66
C THR A 50 18.24 4.61 -23.89
N VAL A 51 18.67 5.86 -24.00
CA VAL A 51 20.08 6.24 -24.07
C VAL A 51 20.52 6.71 -22.69
N PHE A 52 21.62 6.14 -22.19
CA PHE A 52 22.24 6.57 -20.94
C PHE A 52 23.47 7.41 -21.25
N VAL A 53 23.59 8.56 -20.61
CA VAL A 53 24.72 9.48 -20.79
C VAL A 53 25.34 9.69 -19.42
N ASP A 54 26.64 9.42 -19.30
CA ASP A 54 27.38 9.71 -18.08
C ASP A 54 27.55 11.23 -17.93
N THR A 55 27.43 11.71 -16.70
CA THR A 55 27.52 13.15 -16.41
C THR A 55 28.75 13.39 -15.52
N PHE A 56 29.70 14.16 -16.03
CA PHE A 56 30.98 14.44 -15.35
C PHE A 56 30.88 15.41 -14.17
N SER A 57 29.71 16.01 -13.93
CA SER A 57 29.52 16.98 -12.84
C SER A 57 29.30 16.25 -11.51
N LYS A 58 30.40 15.82 -10.89
CA LYS A 58 30.42 15.29 -9.53
C LYS A 58 30.70 16.43 -8.55
N LYS A 59 29.97 16.45 -7.44
CA LYS A 59 30.27 17.32 -6.30
C LYS A 59 30.73 16.45 -5.16
N ASP A 60 31.93 16.71 -4.67
CA ASP A 60 32.46 16.06 -3.49
C ASP A 60 32.09 16.89 -2.27
N TYR A 61 31.76 16.20 -1.18
CA TYR A 61 31.38 16.79 0.09
C TYR A 61 32.15 16.09 1.20
N GLU A 62 32.74 16.88 2.09
CA GLU A 62 33.35 16.36 3.30
C GLU A 62 32.27 15.91 4.28
N ILE A 63 32.50 14.79 4.97
CA ILE A 63 31.54 14.26 5.95
C ILE A 63 31.30 15.27 7.06
N SER A 64 32.36 15.96 7.51
CA SER A 64 32.28 17.02 8.53
C SER A 64 31.38 18.17 8.09
N GLU A 65 31.43 18.57 6.82
CA GLU A 65 30.58 19.62 6.27
C GLU A 65 29.11 19.19 6.26
N LEU A 66 28.84 17.96 5.81
CA LEU A 66 27.49 17.39 5.80
C LEU A 66 26.92 17.27 7.23
N LEU A 67 27.74 16.83 8.20
CA LEU A 67 27.34 16.76 9.60
C LEU A 67 27.04 18.13 10.19
N ARG A 68 27.83 19.15 9.83
CA ARG A 68 27.56 20.54 10.24
C ARG A 68 26.25 21.06 9.66
N LEU A 69 25.96 20.73 8.39
CA LEU A 69 24.69 21.09 7.75
C LEU A 69 23.51 20.41 8.44
N VAL A 70 23.64 19.12 8.78
CA VAL A 70 22.65 18.37 9.55
C VAL A 70 22.43 19.01 10.92
N ALA A 71 23.51 19.34 11.64
CA ALA A 71 23.43 19.97 12.96
C ALA A 71 22.71 21.33 12.88
N SER A 72 23.06 22.16 11.90
CA SER A 72 22.37 23.43 11.64
C SER A 72 20.88 23.21 11.34
N HIS A 73 20.54 22.24 10.48
CA HIS A 73 19.14 21.91 10.17
C HIS A 73 18.31 21.54 11.40
N ILE A 74 18.90 20.83 12.37
CA ILE A 74 18.21 20.42 13.60
C ILE A 74 18.16 21.57 14.62
N GLN A 75 19.30 22.23 14.86
CA GLN A 75 19.47 23.18 15.98
C GLN A 75 19.03 24.61 15.63
N GLN A 76 19.00 24.97 14.36
CA GLN A 76 18.74 26.33 13.87
C GLN A 76 17.45 26.43 13.05
N ASN A 77 16.54 25.47 13.22
CA ASN A 77 15.26 25.50 12.51
C ASN A 77 14.38 26.68 12.96
N LEU A 78 14.10 27.59 12.03
CA LEU A 78 13.23 28.75 12.23
C LEU A 78 11.86 28.51 11.60
N VAL A 79 10.81 28.65 12.41
CA VAL A 79 9.41 28.53 12.00
C VAL A 79 8.77 29.90 12.03
N LYS A 80 8.19 30.34 10.91
CA LYS A 80 7.42 31.57 10.83
C LYS A 80 5.94 31.28 11.05
N ILE A 81 5.35 31.88 12.07
CA ILE A 81 3.91 31.79 12.35
C ILE A 81 3.35 33.21 12.34
N GLY A 82 2.53 33.50 11.32
CA GLY A 82 2.06 34.86 11.04
C GLY A 82 3.24 35.82 10.75
N LYS A 83 3.40 36.85 11.59
CA LYS A 83 4.48 37.84 11.48
C LYS A 83 5.70 37.53 12.37
N LYS A 84 5.65 36.48 13.20
CA LYS A 84 6.69 36.17 14.19
C LYS A 84 7.54 34.98 13.76
N PHE A 85 8.81 35.01 14.13
CA PHE A 85 9.77 33.91 13.94
C PHE A 85 10.03 33.23 15.28
N TYR A 86 10.04 31.89 15.25
CA TYR A 86 10.30 31.04 16.41
C TYR A 86 11.41 30.07 16.06
N ARG A 87 12.29 29.77 17.03
CA ARG A 87 13.27 28.70 16.88
C ARG A 87 12.77 27.44 17.58
N GLN A 88 12.71 26.32 16.86
CA GLN A 88 12.42 25.03 17.47
C GLN A 88 13.57 24.63 18.39
N LYS A 89 13.27 24.35 19.67
CA LYS A 89 14.28 23.91 20.66
C LYS A 89 14.21 22.43 21.00
N LYS A 90 13.05 21.79 20.76
CA LYS A 90 12.79 20.40 21.13
C LYS A 90 12.32 19.62 19.91
N GLY A 91 12.90 18.42 19.74
CA GLY A 91 12.55 17.49 18.67
C GLY A 91 13.06 17.88 17.30
N ILE A 92 12.75 17.03 16.32
CA ILE A 92 13.15 17.18 14.92
C ILE A 92 12.04 17.94 14.16
N PRO A 93 12.37 18.81 13.19
CA PRO A 93 11.35 19.52 12.41
C PRO A 93 10.40 18.58 11.67
N GLN A 94 9.10 18.68 11.95
CA GLN A 94 8.09 17.91 11.23
C GLN A 94 8.02 18.36 9.77
N GLY A 95 8.06 17.40 8.84
CA GLY A 95 8.19 17.67 7.41
C GLY A 95 9.64 17.82 6.92
N SER A 96 10.64 17.70 7.80
CA SER A 96 12.02 17.53 7.37
C SER A 96 12.17 16.23 6.58
N VAL A 97 12.89 16.30 5.46
CA VAL A 97 13.28 15.14 4.65
C VAL A 97 14.16 14.13 5.41
N LEU A 98 14.77 14.53 6.52
CA LEU A 98 15.62 13.68 7.36
C LEU A 98 14.91 13.14 8.61
N SER A 99 13.70 13.61 8.91
CA SER A 99 12.99 13.29 10.16
C SER A 99 12.82 11.78 10.38
N SER A 100 12.35 11.05 9.35
CA SER A 100 12.18 9.61 9.41
C SER A 100 13.51 8.86 9.59
N THR A 101 14.58 9.31 8.94
CA THR A 101 15.91 8.69 9.06
C THR A 101 16.46 8.85 10.47
N PHE A 102 16.35 10.04 11.07
CA PHE A 102 16.80 10.25 12.43
C PHE A 102 15.98 9.48 13.46
N CYS A 103 14.65 9.44 13.30
CA CYS A 103 13.81 8.62 14.17
C CYS A 103 14.23 7.14 14.11
N ASN A 104 14.46 6.62 12.90
CA ASN A 104 14.93 5.25 12.74
C ASN A 104 16.31 5.02 13.34
N TYR A 105 17.26 5.93 13.13
CA TYR A 105 18.62 5.82 13.67
C TYR A 105 18.61 5.84 15.20
N PHE A 106 17.86 6.77 15.79
CA PHE A 106 17.82 6.94 17.23
C PHE A 106 17.10 5.80 17.96
N TYR A 107 15.98 5.31 17.41
CA TYR A 107 15.28 4.17 17.99
C TYR A 107 15.90 2.82 17.67
N ALA A 108 16.70 2.70 16.60
CA ALA A 108 17.53 1.51 16.40
C ALA A 108 18.54 1.34 17.54
N ASP A 109 19.10 2.44 18.04
CA ASP A 109 19.99 2.42 19.21
C ASP A 109 19.25 2.01 20.50
N LEU A 110 18.02 2.49 20.69
CA LEU A 110 17.13 2.05 21.78
C LEU A 110 16.83 0.54 21.70
N GLU A 111 16.57 0.02 20.51
CA GLU A 111 16.33 -1.42 20.30
C GLU A 111 17.53 -2.26 20.78
N VAL A 112 18.74 -1.82 20.43
CA VAL A 112 19.98 -2.52 20.77
C VAL A 112 20.30 -2.45 22.25
N HIS A 113 20.11 -1.30 22.91
CA HIS A 113 20.58 -1.13 24.29
C HIS A 113 19.49 -1.37 25.34
N VAL A 114 18.27 -0.90 25.09
CA VAL A 114 17.16 -0.95 26.06
C VAL A 114 16.30 -2.20 25.85
N LEU A 115 16.07 -2.58 24.59
CA LEU A 115 15.23 -3.72 24.23
C LEU A 115 16.05 -4.98 23.85
N SER A 116 17.32 -5.03 24.22
CA SER A 116 18.23 -6.15 23.95
C SER A 116 17.71 -7.51 24.41
N PHE A 117 16.87 -7.55 25.45
CA PHE A 117 16.24 -8.77 25.96
C PHE A 117 15.23 -9.40 24.97
N LEU A 118 14.84 -8.67 23.93
CA LEU A 118 14.01 -9.16 22.83
C LEU A 118 14.85 -9.73 21.68
N ASN A 119 16.18 -9.65 21.74
CA ASN A 119 17.07 -10.28 20.77
C ASN A 119 17.18 -11.79 21.05
N SER A 120 16.11 -12.51 20.76
CA SER A 120 15.98 -13.94 20.99
C SER A 120 15.09 -14.60 19.92
N GLU A 121 15.29 -15.89 19.67
CA GLU A 121 14.62 -16.60 18.56
C GLU A 121 13.09 -16.69 18.71
N ASP A 122 12.59 -16.57 19.94
CA ASP A 122 11.17 -16.55 20.30
C ASP A 122 10.53 -15.16 20.19
N CYS A 123 11.24 -14.16 19.65
CA CYS A 123 10.79 -12.78 19.53
C CYS A 123 10.94 -12.25 18.10
N LEU A 124 9.92 -11.53 17.65
CA LEU A 124 9.95 -10.69 16.47
C LEU A 124 9.50 -9.28 16.84
N LEU A 125 10.46 -8.36 16.90
CA LEU A 125 10.19 -6.92 17.08
C LEU A 125 10.15 -6.23 15.72
N LEU A 126 9.03 -5.58 15.43
CA LEU A 126 8.84 -4.74 14.25
C LEU A 126 8.61 -3.30 14.69
N ARG A 127 9.23 -2.36 13.98
CA ARG A 127 9.01 -0.93 14.19
C ARG A 127 8.82 -0.19 12.88
N LEU A 128 7.83 0.70 12.85
CA LEU A 128 7.67 1.70 11.82
C LEU A 128 7.67 3.09 12.48
N ILE A 129 8.82 3.77 12.42
CA ILE A 129 9.01 5.08 13.07
C ILE A 129 8.76 4.94 14.59
N ASP A 130 7.59 5.36 15.07
CA ASP A 130 7.16 5.39 16.47
C ASP A 130 6.20 4.25 16.84
N ASP A 131 5.66 3.52 15.86
CA ASP A 131 4.80 2.36 16.10
C ASP A 131 5.65 1.09 16.27
N PHE A 132 5.47 0.39 17.39
CA PHE A 132 6.12 -0.89 17.70
C PHE A 132 5.10 -2.04 17.70
N LEU A 133 5.52 -3.20 17.21
CA LEU A 133 4.81 -4.46 17.32
C LEU A 133 5.79 -5.54 17.79
N LEU A 134 5.48 -6.18 18.91
CA LEU A 134 6.20 -7.35 19.39
C LEU A 134 5.32 -8.58 19.20
N ILE A 135 5.87 -9.61 18.56
CA ILE A 135 5.30 -10.95 18.48
C ILE A 135 6.27 -11.88 19.21
N THR A 136 5.81 -12.60 20.23
CA THR A 136 6.63 -13.54 20.99
C THR A 136 5.82 -14.70 21.53
N THR A 137 6.47 -15.86 21.70
CA THR A 137 5.88 -17.02 22.39
C THR A 137 6.09 -16.97 23.90
N ASP A 138 6.91 -16.05 24.42
CA ASP A 138 7.14 -15.83 25.85
C ASP A 138 6.33 -14.63 26.37
N LYS A 139 5.26 -14.95 27.11
CA LYS A 139 4.37 -13.95 27.73
C LYS A 139 5.12 -13.00 28.67
N SER A 140 6.18 -13.46 29.34
CA SER A 140 6.94 -12.64 30.29
C SER A 140 7.72 -11.53 29.58
N LYS A 141 8.28 -11.82 28.40
CA LYS A 141 8.96 -10.82 27.55
C LYS A 141 7.99 -9.78 27.01
N ALA A 142 6.80 -10.20 26.60
CA ALA A 142 5.75 -9.28 26.19
C ALA A 142 5.34 -8.34 27.34
N ALA A 143 5.14 -8.86 28.55
CA ALA A 143 4.82 -8.05 29.72
C ALA A 143 5.95 -7.04 30.04
N ARG A 144 7.21 -7.50 30.07
CA ARG A 144 8.40 -6.65 30.29
C ARG A 144 8.56 -5.58 29.22
N PHE A 145 8.24 -5.90 27.97
CA PHE A 145 8.26 -4.92 26.88
C PHE A 145 7.25 -3.80 27.12
N VAL A 146 5.99 -4.16 27.42
CA VAL A 146 4.95 -3.15 27.69
C VAL A 146 5.32 -2.30 28.91
N GLU A 147 5.81 -2.93 29.99
CA GLU A 147 6.25 -2.21 31.19
C GLU A 147 7.38 -1.21 30.88
N THR A 148 8.41 -1.65 30.17
CA THR A 148 9.52 -0.77 29.74
C THR A 148 9.00 0.43 28.93
N MET A 149 8.07 0.19 28.00
CA MET A 149 7.52 1.24 27.14
C MET A 149 6.56 2.19 27.89
N HIS A 150 5.80 1.70 28.87
CA HIS A 150 4.90 2.51 29.71
C HIS A 150 5.67 3.38 30.70
N ARG A 151 6.75 2.84 31.29
CA ARG A 151 7.69 3.61 32.11
C ARG A 151 8.34 4.74 31.31
N GLY A 152 8.49 4.54 29.99
CA GLY A 152 9.13 5.46 29.07
C GLY A 152 10.64 5.38 29.15
N VAL A 153 11.29 5.96 28.14
CA VAL A 153 12.76 6.00 28.05
C VAL A 153 13.18 7.46 27.81
N PRO A 154 13.35 8.26 28.89
CA PRO A 154 13.60 9.69 28.78
C PRO A 154 14.85 10.06 27.97
N GLU A 155 15.91 9.24 28.07
CA GLU A 155 17.15 9.40 27.29
C GLU A 155 16.89 9.39 25.78
N TYR A 156 15.88 8.63 25.35
CA TYR A 156 15.44 8.56 23.96
C TYR A 156 14.18 9.39 23.68
N GLY A 157 13.74 10.22 24.62
CA GLY A 157 12.51 11.00 24.48
C GLY A 157 11.26 10.14 24.22
N VAL A 158 11.29 8.85 24.57
CA VAL A 158 10.18 7.92 24.36
C VAL A 158 9.19 8.04 25.51
N ALA A 159 7.96 8.40 25.15
CA ALA A 159 6.81 8.30 26.02
C ALA A 159 5.66 7.69 25.23
N VAL A 160 5.17 6.53 25.67
CA VAL A 160 4.04 5.84 25.03
C VAL A 160 2.74 6.31 25.64
N ASN A 161 1.67 6.34 24.85
CA ASN A 161 0.32 6.56 25.35
C ASN A 161 -0.28 5.20 25.78
N PRO A 162 -0.48 4.95 27.10
CA PRO A 162 -0.99 3.66 27.57
C PRO A 162 -2.33 3.25 26.97
N ARG A 163 -3.17 4.22 26.59
CA ARG A 163 -4.49 3.98 25.98
C ARG A 163 -4.40 3.44 24.55
N LYS A 164 -3.26 3.61 23.88
CA LYS A 164 -3.01 3.09 22.53
C LYS A 164 -2.25 1.77 22.54
N THR A 165 -1.68 1.40 23.67
CA THR A 165 -1.07 0.09 23.84
C THR A 165 -2.16 -0.98 23.78
N LEU A 166 -1.88 -2.04 23.03
CA LEU A 166 -2.77 -3.20 22.90
C LEU A 166 -1.99 -4.47 23.22
N VAL A 167 -2.65 -5.42 23.87
CA VAL A 167 -2.15 -6.78 24.12
C VAL A 167 -3.20 -7.82 23.72
N ASN A 168 -2.82 -9.08 23.56
CA ASN A 168 -3.76 -10.19 23.30
C ASN A 168 -3.96 -11.11 24.52
N PHE A 169 -3.52 -10.69 25.70
CA PHE A 169 -3.63 -11.43 26.96
C PHE A 169 -3.94 -10.48 28.12
N ASP A 170 -4.28 -11.01 29.28
CA ASP A 170 -4.54 -10.20 30.47
C ASP A 170 -3.23 -9.67 31.07
N LEU A 171 -3.10 -8.34 31.07
CA LEU A 171 -1.95 -7.62 31.60
C LEU A 171 -2.43 -6.39 32.39
N THR A 172 -1.82 -6.20 33.56
CA THR A 172 -2.05 -5.03 34.41
C THR A 172 -0.70 -4.39 34.70
N ILE A 173 -0.61 -3.08 34.50
CA ILE A 173 0.57 -2.25 34.81
C ILE A 173 0.08 -1.13 35.72
N ASP A 174 0.77 -0.89 36.84
CA ASP A 174 0.40 0.14 37.83
C ASP A 174 -1.08 0.07 38.26
N GLN A 175 -1.59 -1.14 38.49
CA GLN A 175 -2.99 -1.43 38.84
C GLN A 175 -4.02 -1.03 37.77
N GLN A 176 -3.59 -0.67 36.56
CA GLN A 176 -4.46 -0.37 35.43
C GLN A 176 -4.39 -1.50 34.38
N PRO A 177 -5.55 -2.02 33.93
CA PRO A 177 -5.57 -3.02 32.87
C PRO A 177 -5.12 -2.40 31.54
N VAL A 178 -4.24 -3.09 30.84
CA VAL A 178 -3.83 -2.69 29.48
C VAL A 178 -4.94 -3.08 28.50
N PRO A 179 -5.32 -2.21 27.55
CA PRO A 179 -6.34 -2.55 26.55
C PRO A 179 -6.01 -3.86 25.81
N ARG A 180 -7.00 -4.74 25.71
CA ARG A 180 -6.85 -6.05 25.07
C ARG A 180 -7.58 -6.08 23.72
N VAL A 181 -6.96 -6.67 22.71
CA VAL A 181 -7.61 -6.95 21.43
C VAL A 181 -8.65 -8.04 21.64
N GLU A 182 -9.86 -7.83 21.12
CA GLU A 182 -10.91 -8.84 21.16
C GLU A 182 -10.54 -10.07 20.33
N LEU A 183 -10.95 -11.25 20.80
CA LEU A 183 -10.68 -12.52 20.13
C LEU A 183 -11.24 -12.48 18.69
N GLY A 184 -10.42 -12.88 17.72
CA GLY A 184 -10.79 -12.92 16.31
C GLY A 184 -10.78 -11.57 15.57
N GLN A 185 -10.60 -10.42 16.25
CA GLN A 185 -10.53 -9.12 15.56
C GLN A 185 -9.20 -8.85 14.84
N GLY A 186 -8.15 -9.60 15.19
CA GLY A 186 -6.78 -9.44 14.69
C GLY A 186 -6.07 -8.24 15.31
N PHE A 187 -4.79 -8.40 15.62
CA PHE A 187 -3.93 -7.37 16.19
C PHE A 187 -3.60 -6.30 15.15
N PRO A 188 -3.94 -5.02 15.38
CA PRO A 188 -3.73 -3.97 14.39
C PRO A 188 -2.28 -3.49 14.36
N TYR A 189 -1.71 -3.31 13.16
CA TYR A 189 -0.40 -2.69 12.99
C TYR A 189 -0.26 -2.06 11.60
N CYS A 190 0.09 -0.78 11.53
CA CYS A 190 0.37 -0.06 10.28
C CYS A 190 -0.63 -0.28 9.11
N GLY A 191 -1.93 -0.35 9.41
CA GLY A 191 -2.98 -0.56 8.40
C GLY A 191 -3.26 -2.01 8.02
N THR A 192 -2.66 -2.97 8.73
CA THR A 192 -2.99 -4.40 8.69
C THR A 192 -3.58 -4.88 10.00
N LYS A 193 -4.13 -6.09 9.99
CA LYS A 193 -4.56 -6.86 11.15
C LYS A 193 -3.96 -8.26 11.05
N ILE A 194 -3.38 -8.74 12.15
CA ILE A 194 -2.71 -10.03 12.22
C ILE A 194 -3.52 -10.92 13.16
N ASN A 195 -3.99 -12.07 12.67
CA ASN A 195 -4.63 -13.04 13.55
C ASN A 195 -3.59 -13.60 14.54
N CYS A 196 -3.83 -13.48 15.84
CA CYS A 196 -2.86 -13.90 16.87
C CYS A 196 -2.68 -15.42 16.97
N GLU A 197 -3.57 -16.22 16.40
CA GLU A 197 -3.52 -17.69 16.42
C GLU A 197 -2.99 -18.24 15.10
N THR A 198 -3.48 -17.74 13.97
CA THR A 198 -3.14 -18.27 12.64
C THR A 198 -2.07 -17.48 11.91
N LEU A 199 -1.73 -16.27 12.39
CA LEU A 199 -0.88 -15.28 11.71
C LEU A 199 -1.38 -14.78 10.35
N ASP A 200 -2.61 -15.16 9.97
CA ASP A 200 -3.29 -14.62 8.79
C ASP A 200 -3.32 -13.09 8.83
N ILE A 201 -2.97 -12.48 7.70
CA ILE A 201 -2.84 -11.03 7.55
C ILE A 201 -4.01 -10.50 6.73
N THR A 202 -4.78 -9.60 7.32
CA THR A 202 -5.85 -8.87 6.64
C THR A 202 -5.57 -7.38 6.62
N ARG A 203 -6.20 -6.66 5.70
CA ARG A 203 -6.12 -5.20 5.66
C ARG A 203 -7.08 -4.60 6.71
N ALA A 204 -6.61 -3.65 7.52
CA ALA A 204 -7.46 -2.95 8.47
C ALA A 204 -8.43 -2.01 7.72
N ARG A 205 -9.73 -2.32 7.72
CA ARG A 205 -10.78 -1.56 7.00
C ARG A 205 -11.71 -0.80 7.95
N ASP A 206 -11.71 -1.17 9.21
CA ASP A 206 -12.69 -0.80 10.24
C ASP A 206 -12.63 0.67 10.66
N GLN A 207 -11.58 1.39 10.25
CA GLN A 207 -11.40 2.81 10.58
C GLN A 207 -12.03 3.76 9.54
N VAL A 208 -12.58 3.26 8.44
CA VAL A 208 -13.12 4.10 7.36
C VAL A 208 -14.60 4.44 7.64
N LYS A 209 -14.84 5.56 8.32
CA LYS A 209 -16.19 6.17 8.37
C LYS A 209 -16.67 6.47 6.93
N ALA A 210 -17.97 6.35 6.65
CA ALA A 210 -18.51 6.59 5.32
C ALA A 210 -18.15 7.98 4.72
N SER A 211 -17.98 8.99 5.58
CA SER A 211 -17.51 10.33 5.18
C SER A 211 -16.03 10.38 4.74
N SER A 212 -15.19 9.46 5.22
CA SER A 212 -13.77 9.38 4.85
C SER A 212 -13.55 8.94 3.40
N ILE A 213 -14.51 8.21 2.80
CA ILE A 213 -14.38 7.71 1.44
C ILE A 213 -14.18 8.87 0.46
N TYR A 214 -15.01 9.91 0.53
CA TYR A 214 -14.91 11.07 -0.37
C TYR A 214 -13.60 11.85 -0.17
N ASN A 215 -13.14 11.99 1.08
CA ASN A 215 -11.88 12.65 1.41
C ASN A 215 -10.65 11.89 0.91
N SER A 216 -10.79 10.57 0.66
CA SER A 216 -9.71 9.74 0.12
C SER A 216 -9.61 9.75 -1.42
N LEU A 217 -10.55 10.41 -2.11
CA LEU A 217 -10.64 10.40 -3.57
C LEU A 217 -10.05 11.67 -4.20
N THR A 218 -9.13 11.48 -5.15
CA THR A 218 -8.74 12.55 -6.07
C THR A 218 -9.63 12.51 -7.32
N VAL A 219 -10.59 13.43 -7.38
CA VAL A 219 -11.53 13.57 -8.51
C VAL A 219 -10.87 14.39 -9.63
N GLU A 220 -10.78 13.81 -10.82
CA GLU A 220 -10.17 14.44 -12.00
C GLU A 220 -11.27 14.82 -13.01
N PHE A 221 -11.45 16.11 -13.27
CA PHE A 221 -12.39 16.61 -14.28
C PHE A 221 -11.73 16.71 -15.66
N SER A 222 -11.31 15.58 -16.23
CA SER A 222 -10.60 15.56 -17.51
C SER A 222 -11.53 15.78 -18.72
N ARG A 223 -10.92 15.99 -19.90
CA ARG A 223 -11.61 15.98 -21.21
C ARG A 223 -11.92 14.56 -21.70
N THR A 224 -11.32 13.54 -21.08
CA THR A 224 -11.54 12.12 -21.38
C THR A 224 -12.07 11.39 -20.14
N PRO A 225 -13.28 11.74 -19.66
CA PRO A 225 -13.80 11.28 -18.37
C PRO A 225 -13.92 9.76 -18.30
N GLY A 226 -14.31 9.08 -19.38
CA GLY A 226 -14.42 7.62 -19.41
C GLY A 226 -13.08 6.87 -19.25
N GLN A 227 -12.01 7.34 -19.91
CA GLN A 227 -10.68 6.75 -19.75
C GLN A 227 -10.12 7.02 -18.34
N THR A 228 -10.38 8.21 -17.82
CA THR A 228 -9.96 8.61 -16.47
C THR A 228 -10.68 7.79 -15.41
N PHE A 229 -11.99 7.60 -15.56
CA PHE A 229 -12.80 6.71 -14.74
C PHE A 229 -12.23 5.29 -14.71
N GLN A 230 -12.04 4.67 -15.88
CA GLN A 230 -11.52 3.29 -15.95
C GLN A 230 -10.15 3.18 -15.27
N ARG A 231 -9.22 4.11 -15.55
CA ARG A 231 -7.90 4.17 -14.91
C ARG A 231 -8.00 4.30 -13.39
N LYS A 232 -8.89 5.15 -12.87
CA LYS A 232 -9.09 5.34 -11.42
C LYS A 232 -9.61 4.08 -10.75
N VAL A 233 -10.56 3.38 -11.36
CA VAL A 233 -11.10 2.10 -10.84
C VAL A 233 -10.02 1.02 -10.81
N LEU A 234 -9.26 0.86 -11.90
CA LEU A 234 -8.16 -0.12 -11.96
C LEU A 234 -7.05 0.20 -10.93
N ASN A 235 -6.69 1.47 -10.80
CA ASN A 235 -5.68 1.90 -9.82
C ASN A 235 -6.15 1.75 -8.37
N ALA A 236 -7.45 1.92 -8.10
CA ALA A 236 -8.00 1.74 -6.76
C ALA A 236 -7.80 0.32 -6.24
N PHE A 237 -7.98 -0.70 -7.09
CA PHE A 237 -7.64 -2.08 -6.75
C PHE A 237 -6.12 -2.27 -6.61
N LYS A 238 -5.33 -1.79 -7.57
CA LYS A 238 -3.88 -1.98 -7.60
C LYS A 238 -3.18 -1.43 -6.35
N ILE A 239 -3.55 -0.23 -5.88
CA ILE A 239 -2.91 0.43 -4.73
C ILE A 239 -3.09 -0.37 -3.44
N GLN A 240 -4.24 -1.03 -3.27
CA GLN A 240 -4.53 -1.83 -2.08
C GLN A 240 -4.09 -3.30 -2.20
N SER A 241 -3.58 -3.71 -3.36
CA SER A 241 -3.25 -5.10 -3.69
C SER A 241 -1.82 -5.50 -3.29
N HIS A 242 -1.43 -5.20 -2.05
CA HIS A 242 -0.14 -5.65 -1.54
C HIS A 242 -0.06 -7.19 -1.55
N LEU A 243 1.12 -7.74 -1.86
CA LEU A 243 1.32 -9.19 -2.03
C LEU A 243 1.01 -9.99 -0.76
N MET A 244 1.30 -9.42 0.41
CA MET A 244 1.14 -10.08 1.70
C MET A 244 -0.29 -10.55 1.99
N PHE A 245 -1.30 -9.92 1.38
CA PHE A 245 -2.71 -10.26 1.60
C PHE A 245 -3.17 -11.45 0.75
N PHE A 246 -2.40 -11.82 -0.27
CA PHE A 246 -2.79 -12.84 -1.24
C PHE A 246 -1.82 -14.03 -1.26
N ASP A 247 -0.76 -13.95 -0.48
CA ASP A 247 0.24 -15.01 -0.39
C ASP A 247 -0.30 -16.18 0.41
N THR A 248 -0.50 -17.32 -0.25
CA THR A 248 -1.00 -18.55 0.37
C THR A 248 0.05 -19.25 1.24
N ALA A 249 1.31 -18.81 1.20
CA ALA A 249 2.33 -19.26 2.15
C ALA A 249 2.23 -18.51 3.49
N LEU A 250 1.62 -17.32 3.50
CA LEU A 250 1.43 -16.50 4.70
C LEU A 250 0.00 -16.54 5.23
N ASN A 251 -0.97 -16.86 4.36
CA ASN A 251 -2.38 -16.83 4.70
C ASN A 251 -3.05 -18.14 4.32
N SER A 252 -4.03 -18.54 5.11
CA SER A 252 -5.01 -19.55 4.70
C SER A 252 -5.69 -19.18 3.38
N ALA A 253 -6.14 -20.19 2.64
CA ALA A 253 -6.88 -19.98 1.40
C ALA A 253 -8.15 -19.14 1.62
N GLU A 254 -8.81 -19.34 2.76
CA GLU A 254 -9.99 -18.55 3.14
C GLU A 254 -9.65 -17.07 3.31
N THR A 255 -8.60 -16.75 4.08
CA THR A 255 -8.18 -15.35 4.28
C THR A 255 -7.72 -14.70 2.99
N MET A 256 -7.01 -15.43 2.13
CA MET A 256 -6.63 -14.94 0.80
C MET A 256 -7.87 -14.57 -0.03
N LEU A 257 -8.89 -15.44 -0.10
CA LEU A 257 -10.13 -15.17 -0.84
C LEU A 257 -10.91 -14.00 -0.23
N LYS A 258 -10.95 -13.90 1.10
CA LYS A 258 -11.54 -12.78 1.83
C LYS A 258 -10.86 -11.46 1.49
N ASN A 259 -9.52 -11.44 1.51
CA ASN A 259 -8.75 -10.26 1.16
C ASN A 259 -9.00 -9.80 -0.29
N ILE A 260 -9.11 -10.74 -1.24
CA ILE A 260 -9.48 -10.44 -2.64
C ILE A 260 -10.89 -9.83 -2.70
N HIS A 261 -11.87 -10.48 -2.08
CA HIS A 261 -13.24 -10.01 -2.05
C HIS A 261 -13.35 -8.59 -1.48
N ASP A 262 -12.75 -8.36 -0.31
CA ASP A 262 -12.83 -7.08 0.38
C ASP A 262 -12.10 -5.97 -0.42
N ALA A 263 -11.03 -6.31 -1.15
CA ALA A 263 -10.38 -5.37 -2.08
C ALA A 263 -11.32 -4.96 -3.22
N PHE A 264 -12.14 -5.89 -3.75
CA PHE A 264 -13.18 -5.55 -4.72
C PHE A 264 -14.31 -4.73 -4.11
N VAL A 265 -14.74 -5.01 -2.88
CA VAL A 265 -15.76 -4.20 -2.16
C VAL A 265 -15.29 -2.75 -2.01
N GLU A 266 -14.05 -2.53 -1.58
CA GLU A 266 -13.48 -1.19 -1.47
C GLU A 266 -13.33 -0.52 -2.84
N THR A 267 -12.96 -1.28 -3.88
CA THR A 267 -12.86 -0.77 -5.25
C THR A 267 -14.23 -0.34 -5.79
N ALA A 268 -15.26 -1.15 -5.59
CA ALA A 268 -16.64 -0.85 -5.98
C ALA A 268 -17.17 0.38 -5.23
N THR A 269 -16.87 0.49 -3.94
CA THR A 269 -17.25 1.64 -3.10
C THR A 269 -16.57 2.92 -3.60
N LYS A 270 -15.27 2.89 -3.88
CA LYS A 270 -14.51 4.01 -4.45
C LYS A 270 -14.98 4.38 -5.85
N MET A 271 -15.30 3.39 -6.69
CA MET A 271 -15.87 3.62 -8.02
C MET A 271 -17.19 4.38 -7.92
N TRP A 272 -18.11 3.89 -7.08
CA TRP A 272 -19.41 4.51 -6.87
C TRP A 272 -19.27 5.96 -6.37
N ALA A 273 -18.45 6.17 -5.34
CA ALA A 273 -18.21 7.50 -4.79
C ALA A 273 -17.59 8.44 -5.83
N TYR A 274 -16.62 7.97 -6.61
CA TYR A 274 -16.00 8.75 -7.70
C TYR A 274 -17.02 9.17 -8.76
N VAL A 275 -17.91 8.27 -9.19
CA VAL A 275 -18.97 8.60 -10.17
C VAL A 275 -19.91 9.68 -9.63
N ARG A 276 -20.25 9.65 -8.33
CA ARG A 276 -21.09 10.68 -7.71
C ARG A 276 -20.43 12.05 -7.65
N CYS A 277 -19.11 12.13 -7.65
CA CYS A 277 -18.39 13.39 -7.68
C CYS A 277 -18.28 13.99 -9.10
N LEU A 278 -18.64 13.25 -10.15
CA LEU A 278 -18.60 13.76 -11.53
C LEU A 278 -19.91 14.52 -11.87
N PRO A 279 -19.85 15.59 -12.67
CA PRO A 279 -21.05 16.24 -13.22
C PRO A 279 -21.85 15.26 -14.08
N HIS A 280 -23.18 15.38 -14.10
CA HIS A 280 -24.07 14.45 -14.81
C HIS A 280 -23.63 14.13 -16.26
N PRO A 281 -23.22 15.11 -17.09
CA PRO A 281 -22.80 14.84 -18.47
C PRO A 281 -21.48 14.06 -18.59
N LYS A 282 -20.66 14.03 -17.53
CA LYS A 282 -19.36 13.34 -17.50
C LYS A 282 -19.42 11.97 -16.82
N GLN A 283 -20.58 11.59 -16.29
CA GLN A 283 -20.74 10.30 -15.63
C GLN A 283 -20.77 9.17 -16.67
N PRO A 284 -20.16 8.00 -16.36
CA PRO A 284 -20.07 6.90 -17.32
C PRO A 284 -21.42 6.23 -17.55
N ALA A 285 -21.69 5.86 -18.80
CA ALA A 285 -22.80 4.98 -19.16
C ALA A 285 -22.59 3.55 -18.60
N ALA A 286 -23.68 2.80 -18.41
CA ALA A 286 -23.64 1.46 -17.85
C ALA A 286 -22.71 0.51 -18.62
N SER A 287 -22.70 0.57 -19.95
CA SER A 287 -21.82 -0.24 -20.81
C SER A 287 -20.33 0.00 -20.54
N LEU A 288 -19.93 1.24 -20.26
CA LEU A 288 -18.56 1.57 -19.89
C LEU A 288 -18.21 1.05 -18.49
N VAL A 289 -19.16 1.09 -17.55
CA VAL A 289 -18.97 0.53 -16.20
C VAL A 289 -18.80 -0.98 -16.27
N ILE A 290 -19.67 -1.69 -17.00
CA ILE A 290 -19.56 -3.14 -17.24
C ILE A 290 -18.19 -3.49 -17.83
N ARG A 291 -17.79 -2.82 -18.93
CA ARG A 291 -16.47 -3.04 -19.55
C ARG A 291 -15.31 -2.77 -18.59
N THR A 292 -15.46 -1.80 -17.70
CA THR A 292 -14.45 -1.47 -16.69
C THR A 292 -14.35 -2.56 -15.62
N ILE A 293 -15.47 -3.11 -15.16
CA ILE A 293 -15.51 -4.22 -14.18
C ILE A 293 -14.89 -5.48 -14.80
N THR A 294 -15.28 -5.86 -16.02
CA THR A 294 -14.67 -7.00 -16.72
C THR A 294 -13.16 -6.82 -16.89
N LYS A 295 -12.72 -5.63 -17.30
CA LYS A 295 -11.28 -5.34 -17.43
C LYS A 295 -10.56 -5.36 -16.08
N LEU A 296 -11.22 -4.92 -15.01
CA LEU A 296 -10.68 -4.96 -13.66
C LEU A 296 -10.42 -6.39 -13.21
N VAL A 297 -11.34 -7.33 -13.47
CA VAL A 297 -11.16 -8.75 -13.17
C VAL A 297 -9.93 -9.31 -13.88
N ASP A 298 -9.77 -9.03 -15.18
CA ASP A 298 -8.58 -9.48 -15.92
C ASP A 298 -7.28 -8.93 -15.34
N VAL A 299 -7.26 -7.63 -15.02
CA VAL A 299 -6.09 -6.97 -14.43
C VAL A 299 -5.79 -7.50 -13.04
N ALA A 300 -6.81 -7.70 -12.21
CA ALA A 300 -6.68 -8.26 -10.87
C ALA A 300 -6.10 -9.67 -10.91
N PHE A 301 -6.62 -10.54 -11.78
CA PHE A 301 -6.09 -11.90 -11.96
C PHE A 301 -4.60 -11.87 -12.32
N VAL A 302 -4.20 -11.05 -13.31
CA VAL A 302 -2.79 -10.91 -13.67
C VAL A 302 -1.94 -10.38 -12.50
N ILE A 303 -2.43 -9.40 -11.74
CA ILE A 303 -1.73 -8.90 -10.55
C ILE A 303 -1.54 -10.01 -9.51
N LEU A 304 -2.55 -10.85 -9.29
CA LEU A 304 -2.52 -11.91 -8.28
C LEU A 304 -1.57 -13.05 -8.67
N VAL A 305 -1.62 -13.54 -9.92
CA VAL A 305 -0.93 -14.79 -10.29
C VAL A 305 0.21 -14.65 -11.31
N SER A 306 0.53 -13.44 -11.80
CA SER A 306 1.51 -13.29 -12.90
C SER A 306 2.88 -13.90 -12.59
N LYS A 307 3.45 -14.57 -13.61
CA LYS A 307 4.82 -15.10 -13.58
C LYS A 307 5.84 -14.01 -13.23
N ALA A 308 5.67 -12.80 -13.76
CA ALA A 308 6.54 -11.66 -13.47
C ALA A 308 6.56 -11.31 -11.98
N ARG A 309 5.42 -11.44 -11.27
CA ARG A 309 5.36 -11.21 -9.82
C ARG A 309 6.09 -12.29 -9.05
N LYS A 310 5.88 -13.56 -9.41
CA LYS A 310 6.57 -14.72 -8.80
C LYS A 310 8.08 -14.66 -9.01
N LEU A 311 8.55 -14.25 -10.19
CA LEU A 311 9.97 -14.04 -10.47
C LEU A 311 10.58 -12.90 -9.65
N LYS A 312 9.83 -11.82 -9.43
CA LYS A 312 10.29 -10.67 -8.64
C LYS A 312 10.33 -10.96 -7.13
N HIS A 313 9.48 -11.88 -6.67
CA HIS A 313 9.34 -12.23 -5.25
C HIS A 313 9.42 -13.75 -5.09
N PRO A 314 10.64 -14.33 -5.13
CA PRO A 314 10.86 -15.75 -4.86
C PRO A 314 10.31 -16.09 -3.47
N GLY A 315 9.33 -17.00 -3.40
CA GLY A 315 8.60 -17.33 -2.18
C GLY A 315 7.12 -16.94 -2.20
N TYR A 316 6.72 -15.98 -3.05
CA TYR A 316 5.31 -15.62 -3.19
C TYR A 316 4.52 -16.74 -3.87
N THR A 317 3.52 -17.25 -3.17
CA THR A 317 2.59 -18.26 -3.70
C THR A 317 1.19 -17.68 -3.74
N CYS A 318 0.50 -17.87 -4.85
CA CYS A 318 -0.91 -17.50 -4.94
C CYS A 318 -1.52 -18.43 -5.97
N ASP A 319 -2.35 -19.32 -5.47
CA ASP A 319 -3.14 -20.23 -6.28
C ASP A 319 -4.60 -19.76 -6.22
N VAL A 320 -5.02 -19.05 -7.27
CA VAL A 320 -6.40 -18.59 -7.46
C VAL A 320 -6.74 -18.67 -8.94
N ARG A 321 -7.93 -19.18 -9.26
CA ARG A 321 -8.41 -19.33 -10.64
C ARG A 321 -9.12 -18.07 -11.11
N LYS A 322 -9.13 -17.84 -12.42
CA LYS A 322 -9.82 -16.69 -13.00
C LYS A 322 -11.31 -16.68 -12.68
N SER A 323 -11.96 -17.84 -12.70
CA SER A 323 -13.37 -18.00 -12.32
C SER A 323 -13.64 -17.57 -10.87
N GLU A 324 -12.75 -17.90 -9.93
CA GLU A 324 -12.84 -17.50 -8.53
C GLU A 324 -12.70 -15.98 -8.39
N VAL A 325 -11.71 -15.37 -9.07
CA VAL A 325 -11.53 -13.90 -9.07
C VAL A 325 -12.76 -13.20 -9.66
N SER A 326 -13.29 -13.69 -10.79
CA SER A 326 -14.51 -13.15 -11.40
C SER A 326 -15.70 -13.23 -10.44
N TRP A 327 -15.89 -14.39 -9.80
CA TRP A 327 -17.01 -14.63 -8.90
C TRP A 327 -16.94 -13.73 -7.66
N LEU A 328 -15.76 -13.58 -7.04
CA LEU A 328 -15.55 -12.68 -5.90
C LEU A 328 -15.76 -11.21 -6.30
N ALA A 329 -15.28 -10.80 -7.48
CA ALA A 329 -15.45 -9.45 -7.97
C ALA A 329 -16.93 -9.14 -8.21
N TYR A 330 -17.66 -9.99 -8.93
CA TYR A 330 -19.06 -9.72 -9.25
C TYR A 330 -19.93 -9.70 -8.01
N ASN A 331 -19.73 -10.62 -7.06
CA ASN A 331 -20.42 -10.58 -5.77
C ASN A 331 -20.12 -9.30 -4.98
N ALA A 332 -18.85 -8.89 -4.90
CA ALA A 332 -18.46 -7.66 -4.21
C ALA A 332 -19.11 -6.40 -4.83
N PHE A 333 -19.09 -6.29 -6.17
CA PHE A 333 -19.74 -5.19 -6.87
C PHE A 333 -21.27 -5.23 -6.70
N HIS A 334 -21.86 -6.42 -6.78
CA HIS A 334 -23.29 -6.60 -6.58
C HIS A 334 -23.72 -6.15 -5.18
N LYS A 335 -23.02 -6.60 -4.12
CA LYS A 335 -23.25 -6.21 -2.72
C LYS A 335 -23.24 -4.68 -2.52
N VAL A 336 -22.25 -3.99 -3.09
CA VAL A 336 -22.13 -2.53 -2.95
C VAL A 336 -23.23 -1.80 -3.73
N LEU A 337 -23.55 -2.25 -4.94
CA LEU A 337 -24.46 -1.55 -5.85
C LEU A 337 -25.93 -1.86 -5.59
N LEU A 338 -26.27 -3.00 -4.99
CA LEU A 338 -27.64 -3.39 -4.65
C LEU A 338 -28.33 -2.31 -3.80
N ARG A 339 -27.60 -1.71 -2.87
CA ARG A 339 -28.06 -0.60 -2.02
C ARG A 339 -28.20 0.75 -2.77
N LYS A 340 -28.03 0.75 -4.10
CA LYS A 340 -27.96 1.92 -5.01
C LYS A 340 -28.76 1.68 -6.30
N GLN A 341 -29.81 0.87 -6.22
CA GLN A 341 -30.59 0.37 -7.37
C GLN A 341 -31.13 1.42 -8.32
N SER A 342 -31.52 2.61 -7.83
CA SER A 342 -32.14 3.68 -8.64
C SER A 342 -31.30 4.11 -9.84
N ARG A 343 -29.98 3.97 -9.76
CA ARG A 343 -29.05 4.33 -10.83
C ARG A 343 -28.41 3.11 -11.50
N TYR A 344 -28.31 1.99 -10.81
CA TYR A 344 -27.49 0.85 -11.23
C TYR A 344 -28.31 -0.39 -11.60
N GLY A 345 -29.63 -0.29 -11.78
CA GLY A 345 -30.51 -1.43 -12.10
C GLY A 345 -30.00 -2.33 -13.25
N GLN A 346 -29.63 -1.74 -14.39
CA GLN A 346 -29.06 -2.50 -15.53
C GLN A 346 -27.77 -3.25 -15.15
N LEU A 347 -26.90 -2.61 -14.36
CA LEU A 347 -25.63 -3.19 -13.93
C LEU A 347 -25.84 -4.30 -12.90
N ILE A 348 -26.79 -4.12 -11.98
CA ILE A 348 -27.17 -5.12 -10.98
C ILE A 348 -27.74 -6.37 -11.67
N GLY A 349 -28.64 -6.19 -12.64
CA GLY A 349 -29.17 -7.31 -13.43
C GLY A 349 -28.08 -8.08 -14.18
N TRP A 350 -27.16 -7.36 -14.83
CA TRP A 350 -26.00 -7.99 -15.48
C TRP A 350 -25.11 -8.75 -14.50
N LEU A 351 -24.81 -8.17 -13.32
CA LEU A 351 -24.02 -8.82 -12.28
C LEU A 351 -24.71 -10.10 -11.77
N GLY A 352 -26.02 -10.08 -11.55
CA GLY A 352 -26.80 -11.24 -11.13
C GLY A 352 -26.68 -12.41 -12.11
N VAL A 353 -26.89 -12.13 -13.40
CA VAL A 353 -26.76 -13.14 -14.48
C VAL A 353 -25.34 -13.73 -14.53
N GLU A 354 -24.29 -12.91 -14.40
CA GLU A 354 -22.91 -13.41 -14.41
C GLU A 354 -22.56 -14.21 -13.15
N ILE A 355 -23.09 -13.85 -11.99
CA ILE A 355 -22.92 -14.61 -10.74
C ILE A 355 -23.56 -15.99 -10.86
N GLU A 356 -24.79 -16.07 -11.38
CA GLU A 356 -25.50 -17.33 -11.60
C GLU A 356 -24.74 -18.24 -12.57
N LYS A 357 -24.31 -17.71 -13.72
CA LYS A 357 -23.51 -18.45 -14.70
C LYS A 357 -22.23 -19.03 -14.09
N LEU A 358 -21.49 -18.22 -13.31
CA LEU A 358 -20.28 -18.68 -12.63
C LEU A 358 -20.61 -19.71 -11.55
N GLY A 359 -21.73 -19.56 -10.84
CA GLY A 359 -22.20 -20.50 -9.82
C GLY A 359 -22.52 -21.90 -10.33
N LEU A 360 -22.84 -22.04 -11.62
CA LEU A 360 -23.06 -23.34 -12.28
C LEU A 360 -21.76 -24.10 -12.58
N LEU A 361 -20.61 -23.42 -12.59
CA LEU A 361 -19.32 -24.08 -12.80
C LEU A 361 -19.01 -24.99 -11.62
N LYS A 362 -18.65 -26.26 -11.88
CA LYS A 362 -18.28 -27.24 -10.84
C LYS A 362 -17.23 -26.68 -9.87
N ASP A 363 -16.25 -25.99 -10.43
CA ASP A 363 -15.15 -25.33 -9.73
C ASP A 363 -15.56 -24.26 -8.72
N ILE A 364 -16.75 -23.67 -8.91
CA ILE A 364 -17.32 -22.66 -8.00
C ILE A 364 -18.32 -23.35 -7.07
N ARG A 365 -19.24 -24.13 -7.62
CA ARG A 365 -20.32 -24.80 -6.87
C ARG A 365 -19.80 -25.66 -5.72
N HIS A 366 -18.77 -26.46 -5.99
CA HIS A 366 -18.14 -27.36 -5.03
C HIS A 366 -16.73 -26.88 -4.65
N GLY A 367 -16.38 -25.64 -5.02
CA GLY A 367 -15.09 -25.06 -4.73
C GLY A 367 -15.07 -24.27 -3.43
N ARG A 368 -13.87 -24.02 -2.92
CA ARG A 368 -13.62 -23.21 -1.72
C ARG A 368 -14.32 -21.84 -1.67
N VAL A 369 -14.67 -21.24 -2.81
CA VAL A 369 -15.40 -19.96 -2.85
C VAL A 369 -16.89 -20.08 -2.52
N SER A 370 -17.52 -21.25 -2.65
CA SER A 370 -18.94 -21.41 -2.27
C SER A 370 -19.13 -21.57 -0.77
N HIS A 371 -18.08 -21.97 -0.05
CA HIS A 371 -18.08 -22.24 1.39
C HIS A 371 -17.74 -21.02 2.26
N VAL A 372 -17.39 -19.89 1.65
CA VAL A 372 -17.03 -18.68 2.40
C VAL A 372 -18.26 -17.84 2.76
N ASP A 373 -18.49 -17.65 4.06
CA ASP A 373 -19.67 -16.97 4.60
C ASP A 373 -19.79 -15.48 4.24
N PHE A 374 -18.66 -14.83 3.94
CA PHE A 374 -18.62 -13.38 3.68
C PHE A 374 -19.26 -12.98 2.35
N VAL A 375 -19.54 -13.93 1.45
CA VAL A 375 -20.27 -13.69 0.20
C VAL A 375 -21.77 -13.92 0.34
N ARG A 376 -22.21 -14.71 1.33
CA ARG A 376 -23.62 -15.08 1.53
C ARG A 376 -24.43 -14.07 2.35
N LYS A 377 -23.78 -13.17 3.11
CA LYS A 377 -24.46 -12.14 3.91
C LYS A 377 -24.59 -10.79 3.15
N PRO A 378 -25.82 -10.29 2.90
CA PRO A 378 -26.07 -9.01 2.20
C PRO A 378 -25.54 -7.76 2.93
#